data_AF-A0A9E4WCS6-F1
#
_entry.id   AF-A0A9E4WCS6-F1
#
_cell.length_a   1.000
_cell.length_b   1.000
_cell.length_c   1.000
_cell.angle_alpha   90.00
_cell.angle_beta   90.00
_cell.angle_gamma   90.00
#
_symmetry.space_group_name_H-M   'P 1'
#
loop_
_entity.id
_entity.type
_entity.pdbx_description
1 polymer ?
#
loop_
_entity_poly.entity_id
_entity_poly.type
_entity_poly.pdbx_seq_one_letter_code
_entity_poly.pdbx_strand_id
1 'polypeptide(L)' 'VVTEIAQFEKFYEAEVEHRQFYQNNQSSMYCQIVISPKVAKVRQKFAKSLR' A
#
# COMPACT_ATOMS: atom_id res chain seq x y z
N VAL A 1 15.71 5.23 -12.63
CA VAL A 1 15.41 4.11 -11.69
C VAL A 1 16.42 4.20 -10.56
N VAL A 2 16.00 4.16 -9.30
CA VAL A 2 16.84 4.40 -8.09
C VAL A 2 16.66 3.33 -7.01
N THR A 3 16.24 2.12 -7.41
CA THR A 3 15.97 1.02 -6.48
C THR A 3 17.28 0.40 -5.99
N GLU A 4 17.42 0.25 -4.67
CA GLU A 4 18.54 -0.46 -4.04
C GLU A 4 18.35 -1.98 -4.14
N ILE A 5 19.42 -2.70 -4.47
CA ILE A 5 19.46 -4.16 -4.51
C ILE A 5 20.52 -4.62 -3.52
N ALA A 6 20.09 -5.15 -2.38
CA ALA A 6 20.96 -5.58 -1.29
C ALA A 6 20.45 -6.90 -0.67
N GLN A 7 21.34 -7.59 0.05
CA GLN A 7 20.96 -8.79 0.80
C GLN A 7 20.13 -8.40 2.03
N PHE A 8 19.10 -9.18 2.33
CA PHE A 8 18.32 -9.01 3.55
C PHE A 8 19.17 -9.32 4.79
N GLU A 9 19.14 -8.43 5.78
CA GLU A 9 19.84 -8.62 7.05
C GLU A 9 18.87 -8.91 8.20
N LYS A 10 18.08 -7.90 8.59
CA LYS A 10 17.14 -7.98 9.72
C LYS A 10 15.94 -7.07 9.49
N PHE A 11 14.76 -7.54 9.90
CA PHE A 11 13.52 -6.78 9.90
C PHE A 11 13.09 -6.47 11.34
N TYR A 12 12.56 -5.27 11.54
CA TYR A 12 11.94 -4.85 12.80
C TYR A 12 10.47 -4.61 12.52
N GLU A 13 9.59 -5.32 13.23
CA GLU A 13 8.16 -5.17 13.05
C GLU A 13 7.71 -3.78 13.51
N ALA A 14 6.86 -3.14 12.70
CA ALA A 14 6.24 -1.88 13.06
C ALA A 14 5.13 -2.09 14.11
N GLU A 15 4.76 -1.00 14.77
CA GLU A 15 3.69 -0.94 15.75
C GLU A 15 2.34 -1.37 15.15
N VAL A 16 1.42 -1.80 16.02
CA VAL A 16 0.14 -2.42 15.64
C VAL A 16 -0.73 -1.46 14.80
N GLU A 17 -0.72 -0.18 15.15
CA GLU A 17 -1.44 0.89 14.46
C GLU A 17 -0.98 1.12 13.01
N HIS A 18 0.25 0.73 12.68
CA HIS A 18 0.77 0.81 11.31
C HIS A 18 0.29 -0.37 10.45
N ARG A 19 -0.21 -1.45 11.07
CA ARG A 19 -0.77 -2.59 10.35
C ARG A 19 -2.18 -2.25 9.84
N GLN A 20 -2.47 -2.66 8.60
CA GLN A 20 -3.76 -2.42 7.94
C GLN A 20 -4.19 -0.94 7.92
N PHE A 21 -3.23 -0.01 7.94
CA PHE A 21 -3.49 1.43 8.06
C PHE A 21 -4.56 1.95 7.09
N TYR A 22 -4.46 1.59 5.80
CA TYR A 22 -5.44 2.01 4.80
C TYR A 22 -6.85 1.52 5.13
N GLN A 23 -7.00 0.27 5.57
CA GLN A 23 -8.31 -0.31 5.89
C GLN A 23 -8.94 0.38 7.10
N ASN A 24 -8.13 0.67 8.12
CA ASN A 24 -8.58 1.24 9.39
C ASN A 24 -8.77 2.78 9.33
N ASN A 25 -8.15 3.46 8.36
CA ASN A 25 -8.11 4.93 8.28
C ASN A 25 -8.51 5.45 6.88
N GLN A 26 -9.48 4.82 6.21
CA GLN A 26 -9.86 5.17 4.82
C GLN A 26 -10.29 6.63 4.66
N SER A 27 -10.86 7.24 5.70
CA SER A 27 -11.28 8.64 5.71
C SER A 27 -10.12 9.64 5.81
N SER A 28 -8.90 9.19 6.13
CA SER A 28 -7.73 10.06 6.19
C SER A 28 -7.45 10.72 4.85
N MET A 29 -7.13 12.02 4.86
CA MET A 29 -6.76 12.78 3.67
C MET A 29 -5.60 12.13 2.91
N TYR A 30 -4.63 11.55 3.63
CA TYR A 30 -3.53 10.83 3.02
C TYR A 30 -4.00 9.62 2.21
N CYS A 31 -4.92 8.83 2.77
CA CYS A 31 -5.52 7.69 2.09
C CYS A 31 -6.24 8.12 0.81
N GLN A 32 -7.01 9.20 0.86
CA GLN A 32 -7.77 9.71 -0.28
C GLN A 32 -6.89 10.23 -1.41
N ILE A 33 -5.85 11.00 -1.09
CA ILE A 33 -5.02 11.68 -2.11
C ILE A 33 -3.94 10.75 -2.66
N VAL A 34 -3.39 9.84 -1.84
CA VAL A 34 -2.19 9.06 -2.22
C VAL A 34 -2.50 7.60 -2.50
N ILE A 35 -3.29 6.94 -1.64
CA ILE A 35 -3.49 5.47 -1.71
C ILE A 35 -4.63 5.12 -2.66
N SER A 36 -5.79 5.76 -2.50
CA SER A 36 -7.02 5.45 -3.26
C SER A 36 -6.81 5.52 -4.78
N PRO A 37 -6.11 6.51 -5.37
CA PRO A 37 -5.86 6.53 -6.81
C PRO A 37 -5.01 5.34 -7.29
N LYS A 38 -4.06 4.88 -6.47
CA LYS A 38 -3.23 3.70 -6.77
C LYS A 38 -4.06 2.43 -6.76
N VAL A 39 -4.92 2.26 -5.74
CA VAL A 39 -5.85 1.12 -5.64
C VAL A 39 -6.83 1.11 -6.81
N ALA A 40 -7.41 2.25 -7.17
CA ALA A 40 -8.30 2.39 -8.32
C ALA A 40 -7.62 1.96 -9.63
N LYS A 41 -6.36 2.38 -9.83
CA LYS A 41 -5.56 1.99 -11.00
C LYS A 41 -5.34 0.48 -11.08
N VAL A 42 -5.06 -0.18 -9.95
CA VAL A 42 -4.93 -1.64 -9.89
C VAL A 42 -6.26 -2.32 -10.23
N ARG A 43 -7.35 -1.90 -9.59
CA ARG A 43 -8.69 -2.44 -9.84
C ARG A 43 -9.10 -2.30 -11.31
N GLN A 44 -8.80 -1.16 -11.93
CA GLN A 44 -9.08 -0.93 -13.35
C GLN A 44 -8.22 -1.83 -14.24
N LYS A 45 -6.90 -1.88 -14.01
CA LYS A 45 -5.97 -2.63 -14.86
C LYS A 45 -6.18 -4.15 -14.78
N PHE A 46 -6.55 -4.66 -13.60
CA PHE A 46 -6.71 -6.09 -13.34
C PHE A 46 -8.17 -6.49 -13.13
N ALA A 47 -9.12 -5.70 -13.63
CA ALA A 47 -10.55 -5.93 -13.44
C ALA A 47 -11.03 -7.33 -13.86
N LYS A 48 -10.37 -7.96 -14.85
CA LYS A 48 -10.70 -9.31 -15.34
C LYS A 48 -10.19 -10.42 -14.42
N SER A 49 -9.11 -10.18 -13.67
CA SER A 49 -8.47 -11.16 -12.78
C SER A 49 -8.96 -11.07 -11.33
N LEU A 50 -9.70 -10.00 -11.01
CA LEU A 50 -10.25 -9.74 -9.68
C LEU A 50 -11.74 -10.10 -9.56
N ARG A 51 -12.30 -10.77 -10.57
CA ARG A 51 -13.68 -11.29 -10.57
C ARG A 51 -13.69 -12.79 -10.31
#